data_AF-A0A0P7YHX3-F1
#
_entry.id   AF-A0A0P7YHX3-F1
#
_cell.length_a   1.000
_cell.length_b   1.000
_cell.length_c   1.000
_cell.angle_alpha   90.00
_cell.angle_beta   90.00
_cell.angle_gamma   90.00
#
_symmetry.space_group_name_H-M   'P 1'
#
loop_
_entity.id
_entity.type
_entity.pdbx_description
1 polymer ?
#
loop_
_entity_poly.entity_id
_entity_poly.type
_entity_poly.pdbx_seq_one_letter_code
_entity_poly.pdbx_strand_id
1 'polypeptide(L)'
;MIDIPAILAQLQQHYDAAVSALREDVIAFGKNGTVPPQRKREDGSYAYPQITMRYAGIGAPRDRSRAFGRLEMPGTYTTTITRPDLFAAYLTEQLQLIAAEYEIDVSVERSRQEIPFPYVLDGEAGAAMVGIAPQDIAQHFPSTDLALIGDELADGIEFDEDQDMPLSLFDALRTDYSLARLKHYTGTEVSDFQDFILFTNYHRYVDEFVNWGAKQIGENGYVALTGAAGLDIRENTPHAQDQLNDTAWRKHQMPAYHLIREDGRGITLVNIGVGPSNAKTICDHLAVLRPHAWMMIGHCGGLRSTQKIGDFVLAHAYLRDD
;
A
#
# COMPACT_ATOMS: atom_id res chain seq x y z
N MET A 1 16.61 22.09 11.61
CA MET A 1 16.22 20.67 11.70
C MET A 1 14.71 20.64 11.79
N ILE A 2 14.05 19.98 10.85
CA ILE A 2 12.58 19.91 10.80
C ILE A 2 12.03 19.07 11.96
N ASP A 3 10.81 19.37 12.40
CA ASP A 3 10.11 18.62 13.45
C ASP A 3 9.26 17.51 12.81
N ILE A 4 9.86 16.34 12.62
CA ILE A 4 9.22 15.19 11.95
C ILE A 4 7.98 14.70 12.73
N PRO A 5 8.01 14.53 14.07
CA PRO A 5 6.80 14.22 14.83
C PRO A 5 5.66 15.22 14.61
N ALA A 6 5.95 16.53 14.57
CA ALA A 6 4.92 17.55 14.31
C ALA A 6 4.37 17.45 12.88
N ILE A 7 5.22 17.19 11.88
CA ILE A 7 4.80 16.98 10.48
C ILE A 7 3.83 15.79 10.37
N LEU A 8 4.17 14.65 10.96
CA LEU A 8 3.31 13.46 10.94
C LEU A 8 1.99 13.69 11.67
N ALA A 9 2.02 14.40 12.80
CA ALA A 9 0.80 14.76 13.53
C ALA A 9 -0.11 15.67 12.70
N GLN A 10 0.44 16.62 11.94
CA GLN A 10 -0.33 17.48 11.04
C GLN A 10 -0.93 16.67 9.88
N LEU A 11 -0.17 15.76 9.27
CA LEU A 11 -0.68 14.86 8.24
C LEU A 11 -1.86 14.03 8.76
N GLN A 12 -1.70 13.41 9.93
CA GLN A 12 -2.74 12.63 10.58
C GLN A 12 -3.97 13.48 10.89
N GLN A 13 -3.80 14.66 11.47
CA GLN A 13 -4.90 15.56 11.81
C GLN A 13 -5.70 15.99 10.57
N HIS A 14 -5.03 16.34 9.48
CA HIS A 14 -5.70 16.70 8.24
C HIS A 14 -6.43 15.53 7.61
N TYR A 15 -5.80 14.34 7.59
CA TYR A 15 -6.42 13.11 7.10
C TYR A 15 -7.67 12.72 7.90
N ASP A 16 -7.56 12.65 9.23
CA ASP A 16 -8.68 12.27 10.11
C ASP A 16 -9.84 13.24 10.01
N ALA A 17 -9.55 14.54 9.89
CA ALA A 17 -10.57 15.58 9.71
C ALA A 17 -11.32 15.41 8.38
N ALA A 18 -10.59 15.11 7.29
CA ALA A 18 -11.20 14.91 5.98
C ALA A 18 -12.04 13.63 5.93
N VAL A 19 -11.51 12.51 6.45
CA VAL A 19 -12.23 11.23 6.54
C VAL A 19 -13.48 11.37 7.40
N SER A 20 -13.38 11.99 8.58
CA SER A 20 -14.51 12.19 9.48
C SER A 20 -15.59 13.07 8.84
N ALA A 21 -15.21 14.20 8.24
CA ALA A 21 -16.15 15.09 7.56
C ALA A 21 -16.90 14.37 6.44
N LEU A 22 -16.17 13.64 5.57
CA LEU A 22 -16.77 12.90 4.48
C LEU A 22 -17.71 11.79 4.99
N ARG A 23 -17.29 11.05 6.02
CA ARG A 23 -18.07 9.97 6.63
C ARG A 23 -19.37 10.47 7.25
N GLU A 24 -19.30 11.57 8.00
CA GLU A 24 -20.48 12.20 8.62
C GLU A 24 -21.50 12.63 7.55
N ASP A 25 -21.05 13.29 6.49
CA ASP A 25 -21.93 13.77 5.42
C ASP A 25 -22.52 12.60 4.62
N VAL A 26 -21.75 11.54 4.35
CA VAL A 26 -22.24 10.32 3.70
C VAL A 26 -23.32 9.64 4.57
N ILE A 27 -23.09 9.49 5.87
CA ILE A 27 -24.07 8.92 6.80
C ILE A 27 -25.34 9.77 6.84
N ALA A 28 -25.22 11.09 6.88
CA ALA A 28 -26.37 12.00 6.86
C ALA A 28 -27.17 11.80 5.56
N PHE A 29 -26.51 11.84 4.40
CA PHE A 29 -27.15 11.58 3.11
C PHE A 29 -27.89 10.23 3.09
N GLY A 30 -27.28 9.17 3.61
CA GLY A 30 -27.89 7.83 3.65
C GLY A 30 -29.15 7.73 4.51
N LYS A 31 -29.12 8.38 5.68
CA LYS A 31 -30.21 8.30 6.65
C LYS A 31 -31.39 9.20 6.30
N ASN A 32 -31.13 10.38 5.74
CA ASN A 32 -32.16 11.42 5.61
C ASN A 32 -32.10 12.23 4.30
N GLY A 33 -31.22 11.87 3.36
CA GLY A 33 -31.09 12.56 2.08
C GLY A 33 -30.44 13.95 2.16
N THR A 34 -29.77 14.30 3.28
CA THR A 34 -29.08 15.60 3.42
C THR A 34 -27.89 15.67 2.47
N VAL A 35 -27.96 16.58 1.50
CA VAL A 35 -26.87 16.85 0.55
C VAL A 35 -25.83 17.77 1.22
N PRO A 36 -24.52 17.46 1.14
CA PRO A 36 -23.49 18.32 1.70
C PRO A 36 -23.43 19.68 0.96
N PRO A 37 -23.10 20.78 1.65
CA PRO A 37 -22.88 22.07 0.99
C PRO A 37 -21.73 21.99 -0.04
N GLN A 38 -21.93 22.54 -1.24
CA GLN A 38 -20.94 22.53 -2.32
C GLN A 38 -19.57 23.05 -1.90
N ARG A 39 -19.52 24.06 -1.01
CA ARG A 39 -18.26 24.63 -0.49
C ARG A 39 -17.29 23.59 0.09
N LYS A 40 -17.78 22.48 0.66
CA LYS A 40 -16.93 21.42 1.25
C LYS A 40 -16.04 20.73 0.20
N ARG A 41 -16.48 20.73 -1.06
CA ARG A 41 -15.69 20.23 -2.20
C ARG A 41 -14.64 21.23 -2.70
N GLU A 42 -14.83 22.52 -2.41
CA GLU A 42 -13.98 23.60 -2.89
C GLU A 42 -12.97 24.09 -1.83
N ASP A 43 -13.23 23.87 -0.55
CA ASP A 43 -12.41 24.35 0.58
C ASP A 43 -11.42 23.30 1.14
N GLY A 44 -11.38 22.11 0.53
CA GLY A 44 -10.51 21.01 0.95
C GLY A 44 -11.03 20.23 2.16
N SER A 45 -12.32 20.35 2.51
CA SER A 45 -12.91 19.58 3.62
C SER A 45 -12.86 18.07 3.41
N TYR A 46 -12.83 17.61 2.16
CA TYR A 46 -12.67 16.18 1.82
C TYR A 46 -11.31 15.86 1.23
N ALA A 47 -10.34 16.77 1.28
CA ALA A 47 -9.08 16.58 0.57
C ALA A 47 -8.06 15.79 1.40
N TYR A 48 -7.24 15.00 0.71
CA TYR A 48 -6.05 14.40 1.31
C TYR A 48 -5.12 15.51 1.83
N PRO A 49 -4.35 15.26 2.91
CA PRO A 49 -3.22 16.11 3.24
C PRO A 49 -2.16 16.09 2.14
N GLN A 50 -1.44 17.21 2.01
CA GLN A 50 -0.29 17.36 1.13
C GLN A 50 0.93 17.70 1.98
N ILE A 51 2.06 17.08 1.65
CA ILE A 51 3.37 17.45 2.17
C ILE A 51 4.16 18.10 1.04
N THR A 52 4.69 19.28 1.32
CA THR A 52 5.51 20.07 0.41
C THR A 52 6.89 20.25 1.02
N MET A 53 7.92 19.87 0.28
CA MET A 53 9.32 19.96 0.65
C MET A 53 10.05 20.90 -0.31
N ARG A 54 10.61 21.98 0.21
CA ARG A 54 11.44 22.89 -0.57
C ARG A 54 12.91 22.64 -0.28
N TYR A 55 13.69 22.49 -1.34
CA TYR A 55 15.13 22.27 -1.27
C TYR A 55 15.86 23.41 -1.97
N ALA A 56 16.70 24.13 -1.22
CA ALA A 56 17.42 25.31 -1.70
C ALA A 56 18.68 24.97 -2.54
N GLY A 57 19.02 23.69 -2.71
CA GLY A 57 20.28 23.28 -3.32
C GLY A 57 21.46 23.23 -2.36
N ILE A 58 21.23 23.44 -1.06
CA ILE A 58 22.25 23.43 -0.02
C ILE A 58 22.21 22.08 0.70
N GLY A 59 23.29 21.32 0.60
CA GLY A 59 23.40 20.02 1.25
C GLY A 59 24.83 19.50 1.21
N ALA A 60 25.14 18.59 2.11
CA ALA A 60 26.42 17.90 2.18
C ALA A 60 26.18 16.38 2.21
N PRO A 61 25.71 15.80 1.09
CA PRO A 61 25.39 14.37 1.04
C PRO A 61 26.63 13.55 1.39
N ARG A 62 26.52 12.74 2.43
CA ARG A 62 27.64 11.96 2.97
C ARG A 62 27.89 10.71 2.14
N ASP A 63 26.81 10.10 1.65
CA ASP A 63 26.86 8.88 0.85
C ASP A 63 26.22 9.12 -0.52
N ARG A 64 27.08 9.40 -1.52
CA ARG A 64 26.64 9.54 -2.92
C ARG A 64 26.24 8.21 -3.56
N SER A 65 26.48 7.07 -2.91
CA SER A 65 26.14 5.73 -3.39
C SER A 65 24.77 5.25 -2.92
N ARG A 66 24.12 5.94 -1.98
CA ARG A 66 22.76 5.61 -1.53
C ARG A 66 21.78 5.68 -2.71
N ALA A 67 20.92 4.66 -2.82
CA ALA A 67 19.98 4.51 -3.93
C ALA A 67 18.71 5.37 -3.80
N PHE A 68 18.34 5.78 -2.59
CA PHE A 68 17.11 6.53 -2.28
C PHE A 68 17.36 7.64 -1.25
N GLY A 69 16.34 8.45 -0.95
CA GLY A 69 16.44 9.57 0.00
C GLY A 69 17.44 10.61 -0.46
N ARG A 70 17.38 11.01 -1.73
CA ARG A 70 18.29 11.95 -2.37
C ARG A 70 17.51 13.03 -3.08
N LEU A 71 18.05 14.25 -3.05
CA LEU A 71 17.55 15.39 -3.81
C LEU A 71 18.61 15.80 -4.83
N GLU A 72 18.30 15.60 -6.10
CA GLU A 72 19.24 15.88 -7.20
C GLU A 72 19.19 17.36 -7.63
N MET A 73 18.00 17.96 -7.64
CA MET A 73 17.79 19.33 -8.14
C MET A 73 17.15 20.22 -7.08
N PRO A 74 17.59 21.50 -6.95
CA PRO A 74 16.86 22.47 -6.14
C PRO A 74 15.43 22.65 -6.67
N GLY A 75 14.48 22.86 -5.78
CA GLY A 75 13.08 23.09 -6.17
C GLY A 75 12.09 22.71 -5.09
N THR A 76 10.84 22.58 -5.50
CA THR A 76 9.72 22.18 -4.65
C THR A 76 9.31 20.76 -5.02
N TYR A 77 9.23 19.89 -4.02
CA TYR A 77 8.76 18.53 -4.13
C TYR A 77 7.45 18.39 -3.36
N THR A 78 6.40 17.87 -3.98
CA THR A 78 5.08 17.72 -3.35
C THR A 78 4.52 16.32 -3.55
N THR A 79 3.70 15.87 -2.60
CA THR A 79 2.83 14.70 -2.77
C THR A 79 1.65 14.77 -1.81
N THR A 80 0.51 14.23 -2.22
CA THR A 80 -0.59 13.94 -1.30
C THR A 80 -0.30 12.65 -0.53
N ILE A 81 -0.81 12.56 0.69
CA ILE A 81 -0.63 11.39 1.59
C ILE A 81 -1.99 10.84 2.01
N THR A 82 -2.13 9.51 1.95
CA THR A 82 -3.21 8.77 2.63
C THR A 82 -2.64 7.92 3.75
N ARG A 83 -3.48 7.49 4.69
CA ARG A 83 -3.13 6.59 5.79
C ARG A 83 -1.79 6.94 6.48
N PRO A 84 -1.63 8.17 7.04
CA PRO A 84 -0.39 8.55 7.72
C PRO A 84 -0.05 7.61 8.88
N ASP A 85 -1.07 6.99 9.50
CA ASP A 85 -0.96 5.94 10.51
C ASP A 85 -0.20 4.71 9.99
N LEU A 86 -0.54 4.23 8.79
CA LEU A 86 0.06 3.06 8.17
C LEU A 86 1.50 3.35 7.72
N PHE A 87 1.74 4.54 7.17
CA PHE A 87 3.03 4.92 6.59
C PHE A 87 3.94 5.70 7.54
N ALA A 88 3.58 5.84 8.83
CA ALA A 88 4.32 6.66 9.79
C ALA A 88 5.81 6.29 9.88
N ALA A 89 6.12 4.99 9.93
CA ALA A 89 7.50 4.51 10.00
C ALA A 89 8.30 4.84 8.73
N TYR A 90 7.71 4.57 7.55
CA TYR A 90 8.31 4.91 6.26
C TYR A 90 8.55 6.42 6.12
N LEU A 91 7.54 7.24 6.38
CA LEU A 91 7.64 8.71 6.28
C LEU A 91 8.69 9.26 7.26
N THR A 92 8.75 8.71 8.48
CA THR A 92 9.78 9.07 9.46
C THR A 92 11.18 8.80 8.92
N GLU A 93 11.42 7.58 8.42
CA GLU A 93 12.72 7.19 7.88
C GLU A 93 13.14 8.07 6.71
N GLN A 94 12.25 8.28 5.73
CA GLN A 94 12.57 9.07 4.53
C GLN A 94 12.86 10.53 4.89
N LEU A 95 12.04 11.15 5.74
CA LEU A 95 12.27 12.53 6.18
C LEU A 95 13.55 12.67 7.01
N GLN A 96 13.88 11.68 7.85
CA GLN A 96 15.13 11.66 8.61
C GLN A 96 16.36 11.59 7.69
N LEU A 97 16.33 10.70 6.69
CA LEU A 97 17.42 10.55 5.73
C LEU A 97 17.69 11.85 4.97
N ILE A 98 16.63 12.51 4.49
CA ILE A 98 16.76 13.75 3.73
C ILE A 98 17.20 14.91 4.65
N ALA A 99 16.54 15.09 5.80
CA ALA A 99 16.85 16.19 6.73
C ALA A 99 18.26 16.10 7.35
N ALA A 100 18.88 14.91 7.36
CA ALA A 100 20.24 14.73 7.83
C ALA A 100 21.30 15.27 6.85
N GLU A 101 20.97 15.43 5.58
CA GLU A 101 21.95 15.72 4.51
C GLU A 101 21.65 16.98 3.71
N TYR A 102 20.39 17.40 3.67
CA TYR A 102 19.91 18.52 2.88
C TYR A 102 19.24 19.58 3.76
N GLU A 103 19.49 20.85 3.45
CA GLU A 103 18.75 21.97 4.03
C GLU A 103 17.40 22.08 3.33
N ILE A 104 16.36 21.66 4.03
CA ILE A 104 14.99 21.58 3.53
C ILE A 104 14.02 22.34 4.43
N ASP A 105 13.01 22.93 3.81
CA ASP A 105 11.81 23.42 4.48
C ASP A 105 10.66 22.48 4.16
N VAL A 106 9.90 22.06 5.17
CA VAL A 106 8.75 21.15 5.00
C VAL A 106 7.50 21.80 5.57
N SER A 107 6.43 21.79 4.79
CA SER A 107 5.11 22.27 5.20
C SER A 107 4.05 21.22 4.89
N VAL A 108 3.01 21.19 5.72
CA VAL A 108 1.83 20.34 5.51
C VAL A 108 0.61 21.24 5.34
N GLU A 109 -0.22 20.92 4.34
CA GLU A 109 -1.46 21.64 4.05
C GLU A 109 -2.56 20.68 3.59
N ARG A 110 -3.78 21.20 3.43
CA ARG A 110 -4.86 20.47 2.75
C ARG A 110 -4.64 20.58 1.25
N SER A 111 -4.66 19.44 0.56
CA SER A 111 -4.56 19.42 -0.90
C SER A 111 -5.88 19.87 -1.56
N ARG A 112 -5.93 19.76 -2.89
CA ARG A 112 -7.17 19.86 -3.69
C ARG A 112 -7.67 18.50 -4.20
N GLN A 113 -6.95 17.41 -3.90
CA GLN A 113 -7.33 16.07 -4.29
C GLN A 113 -8.30 15.51 -3.23
N GLU A 114 -9.57 15.39 -3.59
CA GLU A 114 -10.60 14.84 -2.70
C GLU A 114 -10.43 13.32 -2.49
N ILE A 115 -10.71 12.85 -1.28
CA ILE A 115 -10.79 11.42 -0.92
C ILE A 115 -12.08 10.86 -1.52
N PRO A 116 -12.01 9.83 -2.39
CA PRO A 116 -13.22 9.18 -2.87
C PRO A 116 -14.02 8.53 -1.74
N PHE A 117 -15.34 8.74 -1.74
CA PHE A 117 -16.23 8.20 -0.73
C PHE A 117 -16.10 6.68 -0.51
N PRO A 118 -15.84 5.82 -1.53
CA PRO A 118 -15.73 4.38 -1.32
C PRO A 118 -14.64 3.98 -0.31
N TYR A 119 -13.60 4.80 -0.13
CA TYR A 119 -12.49 4.50 0.79
C TYR A 119 -12.81 4.83 2.24
N VAL A 120 -13.89 5.56 2.51
CA VAL A 120 -14.39 5.86 3.86
C VAL A 120 -15.70 5.11 4.20
N LEU A 121 -16.12 4.18 3.33
CA LEU A 121 -17.30 3.34 3.54
C LEU A 121 -16.96 2.09 4.37
N ASP A 122 -16.81 2.26 5.67
CA ASP A 122 -16.67 1.18 6.65
C ASP A 122 -17.80 1.24 7.70
N GLY A 123 -18.12 0.08 8.30
CA GLY A 123 -19.05 -0.04 9.42
C GLY A 123 -20.41 0.63 9.16
N GLU A 124 -20.75 1.63 9.98
CA GLU A 124 -22.03 2.34 9.92
C GLU A 124 -22.22 3.12 8.60
N ALA A 125 -21.15 3.68 8.02
CA ALA A 125 -21.24 4.42 6.76
C ALA A 125 -21.64 3.50 5.61
N GLY A 126 -21.05 2.31 5.54
CA GLY A 126 -21.45 1.28 4.58
C GLY A 126 -22.90 0.83 4.78
N ALA A 127 -23.33 0.64 6.04
CA ALA A 127 -24.70 0.24 6.37
C ALA A 127 -25.74 1.30 5.97
N ALA A 128 -25.43 2.60 6.16
CA ALA A 128 -26.32 3.69 5.79
C ALA A 128 -26.52 3.83 4.27
N MET A 129 -25.60 3.31 3.46
CA MET A 129 -25.67 3.35 2.00
C MET A 129 -26.42 2.16 1.37
N VAL A 130 -26.83 1.18 2.18
CA VAL A 130 -27.51 -0.03 1.68
C VAL A 130 -28.83 0.36 1.00
N GLY A 131 -28.94 0.03 -0.29
CA GLY A 131 -30.14 0.29 -1.09
C GLY A 131 -30.11 1.60 -1.89
N ILE A 132 -29.08 2.43 -1.74
CA ILE A 132 -28.87 3.64 -2.56
C ILE A 132 -28.02 3.28 -3.78
N ALA A 133 -28.38 3.78 -4.96
CA ALA A 133 -27.59 3.56 -6.16
C ALA A 133 -26.25 4.32 -6.07
N PRO A 134 -25.10 3.71 -6.40
CA PRO A 134 -23.80 4.40 -6.36
C PRO A 134 -23.75 5.68 -7.20
N GLN A 135 -24.55 5.74 -8.28
CA GLN A 135 -24.66 6.91 -9.15
C GLN A 135 -25.30 8.12 -8.46
N ASP A 136 -26.20 7.90 -7.51
CA ASP A 136 -26.84 8.98 -6.76
C ASP A 136 -25.86 9.56 -5.73
N ILE A 137 -25.00 8.71 -5.15
CA ILE A 137 -23.94 9.13 -4.22
C ILE A 137 -22.86 9.91 -4.99
N ALA A 138 -22.43 9.41 -6.14
CA ALA A 138 -21.37 10.02 -6.96
C ALA A 138 -21.74 11.41 -7.52
N GLN A 139 -23.03 11.79 -7.53
CA GLN A 139 -23.46 13.14 -7.89
C GLN A 139 -23.10 14.18 -6.82
N HIS A 140 -23.01 13.77 -5.55
CA HIS A 140 -22.84 14.67 -4.42
C HIS A 140 -21.49 14.52 -3.71
N PHE A 141 -20.85 13.36 -3.85
CA PHE A 141 -19.60 13.03 -3.17
C PHE A 141 -18.47 12.72 -4.15
N PRO A 142 -17.20 12.89 -3.74
CA PRO A 142 -16.05 12.56 -4.56
C PRO A 142 -16.05 11.06 -4.89
N SER A 143 -15.94 10.71 -6.17
CA SER A 143 -15.89 9.31 -6.63
C SER A 143 -14.51 8.99 -7.19
N THR A 144 -14.22 7.70 -7.32
CA THR A 144 -12.96 7.24 -7.91
C THR A 144 -12.98 7.51 -9.41
N ASP A 145 -12.20 8.48 -9.88
CA ASP A 145 -11.92 8.66 -11.30
C ASP A 145 -10.65 7.91 -11.68
N LEU A 146 -10.80 6.86 -12.48
CA LEU A 146 -9.69 6.03 -12.93
C LEU A 146 -8.71 6.80 -13.82
N ALA A 147 -9.14 7.87 -14.48
CA ALA A 147 -8.25 8.70 -15.30
C ALA A 147 -7.26 9.51 -14.46
N LEU A 148 -7.53 9.69 -13.16
CA LEU A 148 -6.67 10.39 -12.21
C LEU A 148 -5.76 9.44 -11.42
N ILE A 149 -5.87 8.13 -11.65
CA ILE A 149 -5.09 7.10 -10.96
C ILE A 149 -4.05 6.57 -11.95
N GLY A 150 -2.81 6.98 -11.77
CA GLY A 150 -1.72 6.57 -12.63
C GLY A 150 -0.49 6.06 -11.87
N ASP A 151 0.42 5.42 -12.59
CA ASP A 151 1.76 4.95 -12.18
C ASP A 151 2.87 5.58 -13.03
N GLU A 152 2.59 6.70 -13.70
CA GLU A 152 3.50 7.32 -14.66
C GLU A 152 4.88 7.55 -14.03
N LEU A 153 4.92 7.95 -12.76
CA LEU A 153 6.14 8.11 -11.96
C LEU A 153 6.92 6.80 -11.77
N ALA A 154 6.21 5.73 -11.41
CA ALA A 154 6.81 4.42 -11.20
C ALA A 154 7.29 3.79 -12.51
N ASP A 155 6.62 4.11 -13.62
CA ASP A 155 6.97 3.70 -14.98
C ASP A 155 8.09 4.55 -15.61
N GLY A 156 8.48 5.65 -14.96
CA GLY A 156 9.59 6.51 -15.39
C GLY A 156 9.24 7.52 -16.48
N ILE A 157 7.98 7.94 -16.57
CA ILE A 157 7.54 8.98 -17.50
C ILE A 157 7.99 10.36 -16.98
N GLU A 158 8.61 11.16 -17.85
CA GLU A 158 9.16 12.48 -17.51
C GLU A 158 8.06 13.53 -17.26
N PHE A 159 8.30 14.39 -16.27
CA PHE A 159 7.40 15.48 -15.89
C PHE A 159 7.81 16.79 -16.55
N ASP A 160 6.84 17.70 -16.66
CA ASP A 160 7.07 19.07 -17.11
C ASP A 160 7.94 19.82 -16.09
N GLU A 161 9.00 20.50 -16.57
CA GLU A 161 9.96 21.22 -15.74
C GLU A 161 9.32 22.39 -14.96
N ASP A 162 8.15 22.86 -15.41
CA ASP A 162 7.43 24.00 -14.84
C ASP A 162 6.50 23.63 -13.65
N GLN A 163 6.39 22.36 -13.28
CA GLN A 163 5.54 21.90 -12.16
C GLN A 163 6.35 21.52 -10.91
N ASP A 164 5.69 21.50 -9.75
CA ASP A 164 6.28 20.95 -8.54
C ASP A 164 6.68 19.49 -8.76
N MET A 165 7.89 19.13 -8.33
CA MET A 165 8.42 17.79 -8.52
C MET A 165 7.71 16.77 -7.62
N PRO A 166 7.61 15.50 -8.04
CA PRO A 166 7.05 14.43 -7.22
C PRO A 166 7.94 14.12 -6.01
N LEU A 167 7.39 14.14 -4.79
CA LEU A 167 8.12 13.74 -3.58
C LEU A 167 8.13 12.22 -3.35
N SER A 168 7.13 11.50 -3.86
CA SER A 168 7.02 10.04 -3.80
C SER A 168 6.58 9.46 -5.12
N LEU A 169 6.77 8.14 -5.30
CA LEU A 169 6.40 7.42 -6.52
C LEU A 169 4.88 7.28 -6.72
N PHE A 170 4.11 7.39 -5.64
CA PHE A 170 2.65 7.31 -5.67
C PHE A 170 2.07 8.43 -4.82
N ASP A 171 0.95 8.99 -5.29
CA ASP A 171 0.14 9.94 -4.56
C ASP A 171 -0.87 9.22 -3.64
N ALA A 172 -1.66 10.00 -2.90
CA ALA A 172 -2.65 9.46 -1.97
C ALA A 172 -3.74 8.63 -2.67
N LEU A 173 -4.26 9.13 -3.79
CA LEU A 173 -5.39 8.51 -4.49
C LEU A 173 -4.99 7.15 -5.08
N ARG A 174 -3.83 7.05 -5.73
CA ARG A 174 -3.28 5.78 -6.23
C ARG A 174 -2.98 4.81 -5.08
N THR A 175 -2.48 5.32 -3.97
CA THR A 175 -2.21 4.51 -2.78
C THR A 175 -3.50 3.91 -2.22
N ASP A 176 -4.54 4.71 -1.98
CA ASP A 176 -5.84 4.22 -1.47
C ASP A 176 -6.50 3.21 -2.41
N TYR A 177 -6.48 3.49 -3.72
CA TYR A 177 -6.97 2.55 -4.73
C TYR A 177 -6.28 1.19 -4.58
N SER A 178 -4.95 1.19 -4.46
CA SER A 178 -4.15 -0.02 -4.35
C SER A 178 -4.37 -0.74 -3.02
N LEU A 179 -4.48 -0.02 -1.90
CA LEU A 179 -4.79 -0.60 -0.59
C LEU A 179 -6.16 -1.30 -0.59
N ALA A 180 -7.18 -0.68 -1.18
CA ALA A 180 -8.50 -1.28 -1.33
C ALA A 180 -8.47 -2.54 -2.20
N ARG A 181 -7.68 -2.53 -3.29
CA ARG A 181 -7.50 -3.68 -4.18
C ARG A 181 -6.72 -4.80 -3.52
N LEU A 182 -5.67 -4.51 -2.76
CA LEU A 182 -4.93 -5.50 -1.98
C LEU A 182 -5.88 -6.26 -1.05
N LYS A 183 -6.61 -5.54 -0.20
CA LYS A 183 -7.58 -6.14 0.71
C LYS A 183 -8.59 -7.04 -0.01
N HIS A 184 -9.08 -6.60 -1.17
CA HIS A 184 -10.01 -7.38 -1.99
C HIS A 184 -9.38 -8.65 -2.60
N TYR A 185 -8.19 -8.54 -3.19
CA TYR A 185 -7.56 -9.67 -3.88
C TYR A 185 -6.93 -10.68 -2.94
N THR A 186 -6.40 -10.22 -1.79
CA THR A 186 -5.68 -11.06 -0.84
C THR A 186 -6.54 -11.56 0.31
N GLY A 187 -7.64 -10.87 0.62
CA GLY A 187 -8.50 -11.22 1.74
C GLY A 187 -7.84 -11.00 3.10
N THR A 188 -6.87 -10.08 3.18
CA THR A 188 -6.11 -9.76 4.39
C THR A 188 -6.11 -8.26 4.66
N GLU A 189 -5.82 -7.87 5.91
CA GLU A 189 -5.64 -6.47 6.25
C GLU A 189 -4.31 -5.95 5.71
N VAL A 190 -4.31 -4.74 5.16
CA VAL A 190 -3.11 -4.15 4.56
C VAL A 190 -2.00 -3.86 5.59
N SER A 191 -2.35 -3.70 6.86
CA SER A 191 -1.41 -3.54 7.97
C SER A 191 -0.59 -4.78 8.28
N ASP A 192 -1.01 -5.95 7.80
CA ASP A 192 -0.34 -7.22 8.08
C ASP A 192 0.80 -7.48 7.08
N PHE A 193 0.82 -6.77 5.95
CA PHE A 193 1.89 -6.92 4.96
C PHE A 193 3.25 -6.59 5.56
N GLN A 194 4.22 -7.44 5.24
CA GLN A 194 5.59 -7.35 5.73
C GLN A 194 6.52 -6.89 4.61
N ASP A 195 7.70 -6.44 4.98
CA ASP A 195 8.69 -5.88 4.06
C ASP A 195 9.22 -6.85 2.99
N PHE A 196 9.23 -8.15 3.30
CA PHE A 196 9.76 -9.19 2.41
C PHE A 196 8.64 -10.05 1.86
N ILE A 197 8.44 -10.01 0.54
CA ILE A 197 7.35 -10.70 -0.13
C ILE A 197 7.85 -11.95 -0.86
N LEU A 198 7.11 -13.04 -0.75
CA LEU A 198 7.25 -14.24 -1.55
C LEU A 198 6.01 -14.38 -2.43
N PHE A 199 6.21 -14.60 -3.73
CA PHE A 199 5.16 -15.01 -4.64
C PHE A 199 5.23 -16.51 -4.89
N THR A 200 4.07 -17.15 -5.00
CA THR A 200 4.00 -18.54 -5.46
C THR A 200 2.86 -18.74 -6.43
N ASN A 201 3.02 -19.72 -7.34
CA ASN A 201 2.01 -20.16 -8.29
C ASN A 201 1.42 -21.53 -7.93
N TYR A 202 1.78 -22.10 -6.78
CA TYR A 202 1.40 -23.46 -6.41
C TYR A 202 0.96 -23.56 -4.96
N HIS A 203 -0.26 -24.07 -4.76
CA HIS A 203 -0.94 -24.06 -3.46
C HIS A 203 -0.15 -24.74 -2.35
N ARG A 204 0.59 -25.82 -2.64
CA ARG A 204 1.37 -26.53 -1.60
C ARG A 204 2.43 -25.68 -0.90
N TYR A 205 2.91 -24.59 -1.52
CA TYR A 205 3.81 -23.67 -0.83
C TYR A 205 3.11 -22.92 0.31
N VAL A 206 1.80 -22.69 0.20
CA VAL A 206 1.00 -22.08 1.27
C VAL A 206 0.93 -23.02 2.46
N ASP A 207 0.61 -24.30 2.25
CA ASP A 207 0.54 -25.31 3.31
C ASP A 207 1.85 -25.37 4.11
N GLU A 208 2.97 -25.48 3.38
CA GLU A 208 4.30 -25.54 3.98
C GLU A 208 4.69 -24.22 4.67
N PHE A 209 4.36 -23.07 4.08
CA PHE A 209 4.63 -21.76 4.69
C PHE A 209 3.87 -21.58 5.99
N VAL A 210 2.59 -21.96 6.04
CA VAL A 210 1.77 -21.84 7.25
C VAL A 210 2.26 -22.78 8.34
N ASN A 211 2.56 -24.03 7.99
CA ASN A 211 3.14 -24.99 8.93
C ASN A 211 4.48 -24.56 9.50
N TRP A 212 5.35 -24.03 8.64
CA TRP A 212 6.66 -23.56 9.06
C TRP A 212 6.53 -22.28 9.88
N GLY A 213 5.79 -21.28 9.38
CA GLY A 213 5.63 -19.97 10.01
C GLY A 213 5.01 -20.06 11.39
N ALA A 214 3.97 -20.91 11.57
CA ALA A 214 3.36 -21.12 12.88
C ALA A 214 4.35 -21.68 13.92
N LYS A 215 5.37 -22.43 13.50
CA LYS A 215 6.43 -22.92 14.41
C LYS A 215 7.48 -21.86 14.73
N GLN A 216 7.58 -20.80 13.93
CA GLN A 216 8.52 -19.70 14.16
C GLN A 216 8.01 -18.68 15.18
N ILE A 217 6.71 -18.70 15.50
CA ILE A 217 6.12 -17.77 16.47
C ILE A 217 6.78 -17.96 17.84
N GLY A 218 7.25 -16.85 18.42
CA GLY A 218 8.04 -16.82 19.65
C GLY A 218 9.56 -16.91 19.43
N GLU A 219 10.02 -17.14 18.20
CA GLU A 219 11.43 -17.16 17.81
C GLU A 219 11.75 -15.98 16.88
N ASN A 220 12.98 -15.46 16.95
CA ASN A 220 13.50 -14.43 16.02
C ASN A 220 12.63 -13.16 15.87
N GLY A 221 11.80 -12.85 16.86
CA GLY A 221 10.88 -11.70 16.87
C GLY A 221 9.57 -11.91 16.10
N TYR A 222 9.28 -13.13 15.62
CA TYR A 222 7.99 -13.44 15.00
C TYR A 222 6.90 -13.56 16.06
N VAL A 223 5.79 -12.85 15.86
CA VAL A 223 4.75 -12.69 16.88
C VAL A 223 3.38 -13.21 16.45
N ALA A 224 3.12 -13.32 15.15
CA ALA A 224 1.87 -13.83 14.64
C ALA A 224 2.02 -14.37 13.22
N LEU A 225 1.11 -15.24 12.83
CA LEU A 225 0.86 -15.65 11.46
C LEU A 225 -0.61 -15.35 11.15
N THR A 226 -0.86 -14.32 10.35
CA THR A 226 -2.21 -13.99 9.88
C THR A 226 -2.36 -14.34 8.41
N GLY A 227 -3.59 -14.40 7.90
CA GLY A 227 -3.79 -14.67 6.49
C GLY A 227 -5.25 -14.71 6.05
N ALA A 228 -5.41 -15.00 4.76
CA ALA A 228 -6.71 -15.05 4.12
C ALA A 228 -7.68 -16.00 4.84
N ALA A 229 -8.98 -15.70 4.72
CA ALA A 229 -10.06 -16.43 5.38
C ALA A 229 -10.01 -16.42 6.92
N GLY A 230 -9.36 -15.42 7.52
CA GLY A 230 -9.37 -15.17 8.96
C GLY A 230 -8.40 -16.05 9.75
N LEU A 231 -7.33 -16.53 9.11
CA LEU A 231 -6.22 -17.17 9.82
C LEU A 231 -5.58 -16.14 10.76
N ASP A 232 -5.51 -16.44 12.05
CA ASP A 232 -4.78 -15.67 13.06
C ASP A 232 -4.20 -16.66 14.09
N ILE A 233 -2.90 -16.90 14.00
CA ILE A 233 -2.15 -17.78 14.90
C ILE A 233 -1.13 -16.91 15.64
N ARG A 234 -1.16 -16.94 16.97
CA ARG A 234 -0.28 -16.11 17.84
C ARG A 234 0.61 -16.91 18.78
N GLU A 235 0.53 -18.23 18.69
CA GLU A 235 1.32 -19.14 19.51
C GLU A 235 1.92 -20.23 18.62
N ASN A 236 3.04 -20.79 19.08
CA ASN A 236 3.72 -21.87 18.38
C ASN A 236 2.76 -23.07 18.18
N THR A 237 2.39 -23.33 16.93
CA THR A 237 1.34 -24.30 16.61
C THR A 237 1.83 -25.33 15.58
N PRO A 238 1.98 -26.62 15.95
CA PRO A 238 2.27 -27.67 14.99
C PRO A 238 1.05 -27.99 14.12
N HIS A 239 1.27 -28.45 12.89
CA HIS A 239 0.21 -28.81 11.93
C HIS A 239 -0.79 -27.67 11.63
N ALA A 240 -0.31 -26.43 11.65
CA ALA A 240 -1.12 -25.23 11.42
C ALA A 240 -1.83 -25.21 10.06
N GLN A 241 -1.33 -25.94 9.05
CA GLN A 241 -2.01 -26.12 7.77
C GLN A 241 -3.44 -26.66 7.91
N ASP A 242 -3.75 -27.42 8.97
CA ASP A 242 -5.08 -27.97 9.20
C ASP A 242 -6.10 -26.87 9.59
N GLN A 243 -5.61 -25.67 9.93
CA GLN A 243 -6.41 -24.47 10.18
C GLN A 243 -6.61 -23.63 8.91
N LEU A 244 -5.96 -23.99 7.80
CA LEU A 244 -6.25 -23.36 6.51
C LEU A 244 -7.67 -23.69 6.10
N ASN A 245 -8.39 -22.64 5.72
CA ASN A 245 -9.74 -22.77 5.23
C ASN A 245 -9.71 -22.77 3.69
N ASP A 246 -10.07 -23.89 3.07
CA ASP A 246 -10.17 -24.04 1.60
C ASP A 246 -11.07 -22.99 0.94
N THR A 247 -11.96 -22.34 1.69
CA THR A 247 -12.79 -21.25 1.16
C THR A 247 -12.01 -19.99 0.83
N ALA A 248 -10.80 -19.80 1.36
CA ALA A 248 -9.92 -18.67 1.05
C ALA A 248 -9.70 -18.55 -0.47
N TRP A 249 -9.37 -19.68 -1.11
CA TRP A 249 -9.10 -19.75 -2.54
C TRP A 249 -10.32 -19.52 -3.43
N ARG A 250 -11.51 -19.83 -2.91
CA ARG A 250 -12.78 -19.60 -3.63
C ARG A 250 -13.23 -18.14 -3.55
N LYS A 251 -12.84 -17.43 -2.49
CA LYS A 251 -13.28 -16.06 -2.24
C LYS A 251 -12.29 -15.02 -2.75
N HIS A 252 -11.00 -15.30 -2.70
CA HIS A 252 -9.94 -14.35 -3.03
C HIS A 252 -9.06 -14.91 -4.14
N GLN A 253 -8.81 -14.09 -5.16
CA GLN A 253 -8.06 -14.47 -6.35
C GLN A 253 -6.59 -14.74 -6.05
N MET A 254 -5.99 -13.99 -5.12
CA MET A 254 -4.58 -14.06 -4.78
C MET A 254 -4.36 -14.05 -3.26
N PRO A 255 -4.76 -15.12 -2.53
CA PRO A 255 -4.70 -15.15 -1.07
C PRO A 255 -3.29 -14.87 -0.52
N ALA A 256 -3.22 -14.08 0.55
CA ALA A 256 -1.96 -13.76 1.25
C ALA A 256 -1.91 -14.30 2.68
N TYR A 257 -0.68 -14.49 3.16
CA TYR A 257 -0.34 -14.99 4.49
C TYR A 257 0.86 -14.23 5.00
N HIS A 258 0.82 -13.78 6.24
CA HIS A 258 1.76 -12.83 6.81
C HIS A 258 2.37 -13.41 8.09
N LEU A 259 3.63 -13.81 8.03
CA LEU A 259 4.41 -14.13 9.22
C LEU A 259 4.96 -12.82 9.78
N ILE A 260 4.23 -12.26 10.74
CA ILE A 260 4.42 -10.93 11.31
C ILE A 260 5.59 -10.96 12.30
N ARG A 261 6.47 -9.96 12.15
CA ARG A 261 7.60 -9.71 13.06
C ARG A 261 7.41 -8.36 13.74
N GLU A 262 7.90 -8.21 14.98
CA GLU A 262 7.73 -6.98 15.79
C GLU A 262 8.20 -5.70 15.09
N ASP A 263 9.22 -5.80 14.24
CA ASP A 263 9.83 -4.69 13.51
C ASP A 263 9.26 -4.49 12.10
N GLY A 264 8.19 -5.20 11.71
CA GLY A 264 7.59 -5.15 10.37
C GLY A 264 8.39 -5.90 9.29
N ARG A 265 9.57 -6.44 9.65
CA ARG A 265 10.48 -7.15 8.75
C ARG A 265 10.22 -8.65 8.71
N GLY A 266 8.94 -9.01 8.78
CA GLY A 266 8.49 -10.38 8.63
C GLY A 266 8.48 -10.85 7.17
N ILE A 267 7.70 -11.89 6.89
CA ILE A 267 7.57 -12.44 5.53
C ILE A 267 6.10 -12.49 5.16
N THR A 268 5.75 -11.97 3.99
CA THR A 268 4.43 -12.15 3.39
C THR A 268 4.53 -13.12 2.22
N LEU A 269 3.72 -14.17 2.22
CA LEU A 269 3.52 -15.04 1.07
C LEU A 269 2.22 -14.65 0.38
N VAL A 270 2.26 -14.41 -0.94
CA VAL A 270 1.07 -14.22 -1.78
C VAL A 270 1.03 -15.32 -2.83
N ASN A 271 -0.08 -16.05 -2.86
CA ASN A 271 -0.30 -17.01 -3.94
C ASN A 271 -0.96 -16.31 -5.12
N ILE A 272 -0.18 -15.98 -6.15
CA ILE A 272 -0.63 -15.20 -7.31
C ILE A 272 -1.39 -16.07 -8.34
N GLY A 273 -1.43 -17.39 -8.12
CA GLY A 273 -1.95 -18.34 -9.09
C GLY A 273 -1.08 -18.38 -10.34
N VAL A 274 -1.73 -18.50 -11.51
CA VAL A 274 -1.05 -18.63 -12.81
C VAL A 274 -1.56 -17.54 -13.74
N GLY A 275 -0.64 -16.89 -14.46
CA GLY A 275 -0.96 -15.93 -15.50
C GLY A 275 -0.24 -14.58 -15.30
N PRO A 276 0.37 -14.01 -16.35
CA PRO A 276 1.01 -12.70 -16.28
C PRO A 276 0.08 -11.58 -15.80
N SER A 277 -1.20 -11.62 -16.15
CA SER A 277 -2.19 -10.62 -15.72
C SER A 277 -2.34 -10.53 -14.20
N ASN A 278 -2.35 -11.68 -13.50
CA ASN A 278 -2.39 -11.69 -12.04
C ASN A 278 -1.08 -11.14 -11.46
N ALA A 279 0.06 -11.55 -12.02
CA ALA A 279 1.38 -11.10 -11.59
C ALA A 279 1.52 -9.57 -11.73
N LYS A 280 1.06 -8.99 -12.84
CA LYS A 280 1.02 -7.53 -13.02
C LYS A 280 0.10 -6.88 -11.98
N THR A 281 -1.13 -7.35 -11.87
CA THR A 281 -2.16 -6.75 -11.00
C THR A 281 -1.72 -6.71 -9.53
N ILE A 282 -1.15 -7.80 -9.01
CA ILE A 282 -0.70 -7.83 -7.62
C ILE A 282 0.51 -6.91 -7.39
N CYS A 283 1.45 -6.85 -8.35
CA CYS A 283 2.61 -5.98 -8.25
C CYS A 283 2.23 -4.50 -8.31
N ASP A 284 1.27 -4.13 -9.18
CA ASP A 284 0.76 -2.75 -9.29
C ASP A 284 0.25 -2.22 -7.95
N HIS A 285 -0.36 -3.09 -7.15
CA HIS A 285 -0.92 -2.72 -5.85
C HIS A 285 0.06 -2.92 -4.69
N LEU A 286 0.84 -4.00 -4.67
CA LEU A 286 1.87 -4.22 -3.65
C LEU A 286 2.94 -3.14 -3.67
N ALA A 287 3.19 -2.54 -4.84
CA ALA A 287 4.18 -1.49 -4.98
C ALA A 287 3.94 -0.36 -3.97
N VAL A 288 2.71 0.10 -3.74
CA VAL A 288 2.45 1.26 -2.87
C VAL A 288 2.89 1.05 -1.42
N LEU A 289 3.01 -0.20 -0.97
CA LEU A 289 3.51 -0.56 0.37
C LEU A 289 5.04 -0.45 0.52
N ARG A 290 5.76 -0.19 -0.58
CA ARG A 290 7.22 0.00 -0.62
C ARG A 290 8.00 -1.21 -0.05
N PRO A 291 7.71 -2.45 -0.50
CA PRO A 291 8.40 -3.64 -0.01
C PRO A 291 9.91 -3.54 -0.29
N HIS A 292 10.72 -4.11 0.61
CA HIS A 292 12.17 -4.13 0.46
C HIS A 292 12.62 -5.11 -0.62
N ALA A 293 11.91 -6.23 -0.76
CA ALA A 293 12.13 -7.20 -1.83
C ALA A 293 10.90 -8.07 -2.04
N TRP A 294 10.71 -8.52 -3.28
CA TRP A 294 9.83 -9.64 -3.60
C TRP A 294 10.59 -10.73 -4.36
N MET A 295 10.18 -11.99 -4.19
CA MET A 295 10.82 -13.13 -4.86
C MET A 295 9.78 -14.13 -5.37
N MET A 296 9.95 -14.58 -6.61
CA MET A 296 9.09 -15.61 -7.20
C MET A 296 9.60 -17.02 -6.87
N ILE A 297 8.81 -17.75 -6.08
CA ILE A 297 9.05 -19.15 -5.69
C ILE A 297 7.90 -20.01 -6.23
N GLY A 298 8.12 -20.60 -7.39
CA GLY A 298 7.11 -21.42 -8.06
C GLY A 298 7.69 -22.50 -8.95
N HIS A 299 6.80 -23.25 -9.59
CA HIS A 299 7.20 -24.28 -10.54
C HIS A 299 7.46 -23.68 -11.93
N CYS A 300 8.32 -24.33 -12.71
CA CYS A 300 8.54 -24.05 -14.13
C CYS A 300 8.81 -25.35 -14.91
N GLY A 301 8.73 -25.29 -16.23
CA GLY A 301 9.15 -26.38 -17.11
C GLY A 301 10.64 -26.28 -17.44
N GLY A 302 11.41 -27.33 -17.18
CA GLY A 302 12.79 -27.44 -17.64
C GLY A 302 12.85 -27.71 -19.15
N LEU A 303 13.59 -26.88 -19.89
CA LEU A 303 13.70 -26.99 -21.36
C LEU A 303 15.00 -27.67 -21.82
N ARG A 304 15.92 -27.97 -20.90
CA ARG A 304 17.19 -28.63 -21.21
C ARG A 304 17.12 -30.10 -20.83
N SER A 305 17.64 -30.97 -21.70
CA SER A 305 17.65 -32.43 -21.49
C SER A 305 18.44 -32.88 -20.27
N THR A 306 19.35 -32.06 -19.75
CA THR A 306 20.14 -32.33 -18.55
C THR A 306 19.40 -32.01 -17.25
N GLN A 307 18.30 -31.27 -17.31
CA GLN A 307 17.52 -30.89 -16.13
C GLN A 307 16.63 -32.06 -15.68
N LYS A 308 16.47 -32.19 -14.37
CA LYS A 308 15.61 -33.19 -13.72
C LYS A 308 14.50 -32.49 -12.93
N ILE A 309 13.39 -33.21 -12.73
CA ILE A 309 12.33 -32.75 -11.83
C ILE A 309 12.92 -32.58 -10.43
N GLY A 310 12.74 -31.38 -9.86
CA GLY A 310 13.31 -30.99 -8.57
C GLY A 310 14.57 -30.13 -8.66
N ASP A 311 15.18 -29.97 -9.84
CA ASP A 311 16.26 -29.01 -10.04
C ASP A 311 15.74 -27.57 -9.91
N PHE A 312 16.58 -26.67 -9.38
CA PHE A 312 16.28 -25.25 -9.29
C PHE A 312 16.78 -24.48 -10.52
N VAL A 313 16.07 -23.41 -10.87
CA VAL A 313 16.46 -22.46 -11.92
C VAL A 313 16.60 -21.07 -11.30
N LEU A 314 17.80 -20.52 -11.34
CA LEU A 314 18.04 -19.12 -11.00
C LEU A 314 18.00 -18.30 -12.30
N ALA A 315 16.95 -17.51 -12.48
CA ALA A 315 16.83 -16.61 -13.62
C ALA A 315 17.90 -15.51 -13.51
N HIS A 316 18.67 -15.32 -14.59
CA HIS A 316 19.63 -14.22 -14.74
C HIS A 316 19.25 -13.27 -15.89
N ALA A 317 18.21 -13.63 -16.64
CA ALA A 317 17.59 -12.87 -17.72
C ALA A 317 16.17 -13.41 -17.98
N TYR A 318 15.35 -12.62 -18.66
CA TYR A 318 13.96 -12.96 -19.00
C TYR A 318 13.72 -12.76 -20.50
N LEU A 319 13.11 -13.74 -21.16
CA LEU A 319 12.45 -13.55 -22.46
C LEU A 319 10.99 -13.18 -22.17
N ARG A 320 10.61 -11.95 -22.51
CA ARG A 320 9.32 -11.33 -22.18
C ARG A 320 8.28 -11.61 -23.27
N ASP A 321 7.73 -12.83 -23.22
CA ASP A 321 6.56 -13.27 -24.01
C ASP A 321 5.31 -13.38 -23.09
N ASP A 322 5.25 -12.50 -22.10
CA ASP A 322 4.22 -12.41 -21.04
C ASP A 322 2.97 -11.61 -21.45
#